data_AF-C5LX40-F1
#
_entry.id   AF-C5LX40-F1
#
_cell.length_a   1.000
_cell.length_b   1.000
_cell.length_c   1.000
_cell.angle_alpha   90.00
_cell.angle_beta   90.00
_cell.angle_gamma   90.00
#
_symmetry.space_group_name_H-M   'P 1'
#
loop_
_entity.id
_entity.type
_entity.pdbx_description
1 polymer ?
#
loop_
_entity_poly.entity_id
_entity_poly.type
_entity_poly.pdbx_seq_one_letter_code
_entity_poly.pdbx_strand_id
1 'polypeptide(L)'
;FEHGDWKSPRAKSLDRTTLLEFENTGSFSGVEGHVNFTSVDHSVFLTLAFYNGKSSDATFTARAGSSLADGRMMLEKSPALKNQMRGSLLYKADGCAWEVVSLDSEHVVVRIYVYGSEPSKVQILNFQ
;
A
#
# COMPACT_ATOMS: atom_id res chain seq x y z
N PHE A 1 2.94 -9.97 -6.53
CA PHE A 1 1.50 -10.21 -6.73
C PHE A 1 1.29 -11.68 -6.67
N GLU A 2 0.66 -12.07 -5.58
CA GLU A 2 0.14 -13.38 -5.30
C GLU A 2 -1.25 -13.47 -5.97
N HIS A 3 -2.02 -12.37 -5.93
CA HIS A 3 -3.29 -12.20 -6.61
C HIS A 3 -3.49 -10.78 -7.18
N GLY A 4 -4.13 -10.68 -8.36
CA GLY A 4 -4.36 -9.40 -9.05
C GLY A 4 -3.14 -8.84 -9.79
N ASP A 5 -3.25 -7.61 -10.26
CA ASP A 5 -2.18 -6.89 -10.99
C ASP A 5 -2.34 -5.37 -10.84
N TRP A 6 -1.48 -4.62 -11.53
CA TRP A 6 -1.62 -3.19 -11.74
C TRP A 6 -2.82 -2.87 -12.63
N LYS A 7 -3.69 -1.97 -12.17
CA LYS A 7 -4.80 -1.44 -12.96
C LYS A 7 -4.33 -0.40 -13.98
N SER A 8 -3.47 0.50 -13.51
CA SER A 8 -2.88 1.57 -14.31
C SER A 8 -1.45 1.20 -14.71
N PRO A 9 -0.88 1.81 -15.76
CA PRO A 9 0.52 1.56 -16.11
C PRO A 9 1.43 1.71 -14.89
N ARG A 10 2.37 0.77 -14.73
CA ARG A 10 3.28 0.74 -13.58
C ARG A 10 3.96 2.09 -13.40
N ALA A 11 3.80 2.68 -12.22
CA ALA A 11 4.44 3.95 -11.89
C ALA A 11 5.97 3.78 -11.95
N LYS A 12 6.64 4.60 -12.78
CA LYS A 12 8.11 4.57 -12.92
C LYS A 12 8.83 5.43 -11.88
N SER A 13 8.12 6.39 -11.30
CA SER A 13 8.61 7.32 -10.30
C SER A 13 7.50 7.65 -9.32
N LEU A 14 7.86 7.96 -8.08
CA LEU A 14 6.93 8.45 -7.06
C LEU A 14 7.16 9.94 -6.82
N ASP A 15 6.08 10.70 -6.86
CA ASP A 15 5.98 12.10 -6.45
C ASP A 15 4.78 12.30 -5.53
N ARG A 16 4.47 13.57 -5.22
CA ARG A 16 3.36 13.95 -4.33
C ARG A 16 1.97 13.59 -4.87
N THR A 17 1.87 13.39 -6.18
CA THR A 17 0.63 13.15 -6.93
C THR A 17 0.49 11.72 -7.42
N THR A 18 1.50 10.87 -7.17
CA THR A 18 1.55 9.53 -7.74
C THR A 18 0.51 8.60 -7.16
N LEU A 19 -0.33 8.11 -8.06
CA LEU A 19 -1.42 7.20 -7.79
C LEU A 19 -0.99 5.75 -8.14
N LEU A 20 -1.10 4.82 -7.19
CA LEU A 20 -0.79 3.41 -7.41
C LEU A 20 -2.08 2.59 -7.35
N GLU A 21 -2.56 2.16 -8.51
CA GLU A 21 -3.80 1.39 -8.61
C GLU A 21 -3.52 -0.08 -8.88
N PHE A 22 -4.14 -0.94 -8.08
CA PHE A 22 -4.07 -2.39 -8.19
C PHE A 22 -5.48 -2.93 -8.33
N GLU A 23 -5.66 -3.90 -9.22
CA GLU A 23 -6.94 -4.54 -9.49
C GLU A 23 -6.85 -6.07 -9.34
N ASN A 24 -8.01 -6.67 -9.13
CA ASN A 24 -8.20 -8.09 -8.97
C ASN A 24 -8.56 -8.59 -10.35
N THR A 25 -7.72 -9.45 -10.90
CA THR A 25 -7.92 -10.03 -12.23
C THR A 25 -8.61 -11.40 -12.15
N GLY A 26 -8.89 -11.91 -10.95
CA GLY A 26 -9.46 -13.23 -10.71
C GLY A 26 -10.87 -13.19 -10.12
N SER A 27 -11.71 -14.16 -10.46
CA SER A 27 -13.11 -14.19 -9.99
C SER A 27 -13.27 -14.46 -8.48
N PHE A 28 -12.24 -14.96 -7.78
CA PHE A 28 -12.37 -15.43 -6.39
C PHE A 28 -11.23 -15.02 -5.44
N SER A 29 -10.22 -14.28 -5.89
CA SER A 29 -8.97 -14.10 -5.14
C SER A 29 -8.78 -12.74 -4.46
N GLY A 30 -9.45 -11.68 -4.92
CA GLY A 30 -9.12 -10.32 -4.47
C GLY A 30 -7.74 -9.87 -4.98
N VAL A 31 -7.13 -8.88 -4.33
CA VAL A 31 -5.75 -8.46 -4.62
C VAL A 31 -4.85 -8.80 -3.46
N GLU A 32 -3.64 -9.27 -3.77
CA GLU A 32 -2.61 -9.56 -2.80
C GLU A 32 -1.25 -9.31 -3.42
N GLY A 33 -0.44 -8.49 -2.76
CA GLY A 33 0.84 -8.11 -3.32
C GLY A 33 1.72 -7.31 -2.40
N HIS A 34 2.96 -7.19 -2.84
CA HIS A 34 3.88 -6.18 -2.36
C HIS A 34 4.56 -5.50 -3.55
N VAL A 35 4.90 -4.22 -3.38
CA VAL A 35 5.63 -3.42 -4.36
C VAL A 35 6.78 -2.72 -3.69
N ASN A 36 7.89 -2.61 -4.42
CA ASN A 36 9.12 -1.99 -3.94
C ASN A 36 9.51 -0.83 -4.84
N PHE A 37 9.89 0.28 -4.23
CA PHE A 37 10.48 1.43 -4.89
C PHE A 37 11.83 1.73 -4.25
N THR A 38 12.73 2.29 -5.04
CA THR A 38 14.06 2.68 -4.58
C THR A 38 14.30 4.13 -4.97
N SER A 39 14.92 4.90 -4.08
CA SER A 39 15.36 6.26 -4.38
C SER A 39 16.42 6.25 -5.50
N VAL A 40 16.59 7.39 -6.17
CA VAL A 40 17.52 7.53 -7.31
C VAL A 40 18.97 7.22 -6.91
N ASP A 41 19.35 7.57 -5.69
CA ASP A 41 20.67 7.33 -5.11
C ASP A 41 20.80 5.95 -4.42
N HIS A 42 19.75 5.13 -4.47
CA HIS A 42 19.68 3.81 -3.82
C HIS A 42 19.87 3.82 -2.30
N SER A 43 19.69 4.96 -1.65
CA SER A 43 19.83 5.09 -0.19
C SER A 43 18.56 4.72 0.59
N VAL A 44 17.39 4.78 -0.05
CA VAL A 44 16.09 4.49 0.56
C VAL A 44 15.29 3.51 -0.29
N PHE A 45 14.75 2.48 0.35
CA PHE A 45 13.80 1.53 -0.19
C PHE A 45 12.44 1.76 0.46
N LEU A 46 11.38 1.87 -0.35
CA LEU A 46 10.00 1.88 0.10
C LEU A 46 9.34 0.55 -0.30
N THR A 47 8.92 -0.22 0.69
CA THR A 47 8.17 -1.47 0.50
C THR A 47 6.74 -1.25 0.95
N LEU A 48 5.79 -1.58 0.08
CA LEU A 48 4.35 -1.61 0.38
C LEU A 48 3.90 -3.06 0.34
N ALA A 49 3.06 -3.48 1.28
CA ALA A 49 2.43 -4.80 1.29
C ALA A 49 0.94 -4.65 1.57
N PHE A 50 0.11 -5.34 0.80
CA PHE A 50 -1.33 -5.16 0.84
C PHE A 50 -2.09 -6.43 0.48
N TYR A 51 -3.29 -6.54 1.06
CA TYR A 51 -4.29 -7.54 0.75
C TYR A 51 -5.67 -6.88 0.78
N ASN A 52 -6.51 -7.16 -0.21
CA ASN A 52 -7.92 -6.80 -0.19
C ASN A 52 -8.75 -7.98 -0.73
N GLY A 53 -9.32 -8.76 0.19
CA GLY A 53 -10.18 -9.90 -0.12
C GLY A 53 -11.67 -9.54 -0.23
N LYS A 54 -12.49 -10.49 -0.69
CA LYS A 54 -13.95 -10.32 -0.85
C LYS A 54 -14.73 -10.22 0.48
N SER A 55 -14.18 -10.69 1.60
CA SER A 55 -14.86 -10.76 2.91
C SER A 55 -14.75 -9.49 3.78
N SER A 56 -14.46 -8.34 3.15
CA SER A 56 -14.15 -7.07 3.83
C SER A 56 -12.92 -7.17 4.75
N ASP A 57 -12.05 -8.12 4.47
CA ASP A 57 -10.75 -8.27 5.13
C ASP A 57 -9.72 -7.61 4.21
N ALA A 58 -9.31 -6.41 4.62
CA ALA A 58 -8.24 -5.68 3.97
C ALA A 58 -7.11 -5.49 4.96
N THR A 59 -5.88 -5.60 4.47
CA THR A 59 -4.68 -5.26 5.23
C THR A 59 -3.78 -4.37 4.39
N PHE A 60 -3.05 -3.50 5.07
CA PHE A 60 -2.05 -2.66 4.45
C PHE A 60 -0.92 -2.39 5.43
N THR A 61 0.30 -2.32 4.92
CA THR A 61 1.44 -1.77 5.64
C THR A 61 2.49 -1.24 4.68
N ALA A 62 3.33 -0.34 5.17
CA ALA A 62 4.44 0.22 4.43
C ALA A 62 5.66 0.37 5.34
N ARG A 63 6.86 0.31 4.76
CA ARG A 63 8.13 0.63 5.42
C ARG A 63 9.05 1.36 4.45
N ALA A 64 9.80 2.31 4.97
CA ALA A 64 10.90 2.95 4.25
C ALA A 64 12.20 2.86 5.06
N GLY A 65 13.31 2.56 4.42
CA GLY A 65 14.59 2.43 5.12
C GLY A 65 15.77 2.21 4.20
N SER A 66 16.95 2.03 4.79
CA SER A 66 18.19 1.77 4.06
C SER A 66 18.34 0.34 3.54
N SER A 67 17.43 -0.56 3.93
CA SER A 67 17.38 -1.94 3.46
C SER A 67 16.00 -2.28 2.90
N LEU A 68 15.99 -3.16 1.91
CA LEU A 68 14.76 -3.72 1.35
C LEU A 68 14.06 -4.56 2.42
N ALA A 69 12.78 -4.26 2.68
CA ALA A 69 11.99 -5.02 3.63
C ALA A 69 11.39 -6.27 2.97
N ASP A 70 11.19 -7.33 3.75
CA ASP A 70 10.48 -8.53 3.31
C ASP A 70 8.97 -8.26 3.24
N GLY A 71 8.47 -8.05 2.02
CA GLY A 71 7.06 -7.74 1.76
C GLY A 71 6.08 -8.83 2.23
N ARG A 72 6.48 -10.10 2.19
CA ARG A 72 5.65 -11.21 2.66
C ARG A 72 5.54 -11.20 4.18
N MET A 73 6.67 -11.07 4.87
CA MET A 73 6.70 -10.97 6.32
C MET A 73 5.97 -9.72 6.82
N MET A 74 6.04 -8.62 6.06
CA MET A 74 5.25 -7.42 6.33
C MET A 74 3.75 -7.69 6.23
N LEU A 75 3.29 -8.41 5.21
CA LEU A 75 1.89 -8.76 5.04
C LEU A 75 1.39 -9.67 6.17
N GLU A 76 2.17 -10.68 6.56
CA GLU A 76 1.82 -11.59 7.67
C GLU A 76 1.65 -10.87 9.02
N LYS A 77 2.36 -9.75 9.22
CA LYS A 77 2.29 -8.91 10.43
C LYS A 77 1.40 -7.68 10.27
N SER A 78 0.75 -7.53 9.12
CA SER A 78 -0.02 -6.33 8.80
C SER A 78 -1.31 -6.28 9.61
N PRO A 79 -1.73 -5.08 10.08
CA PRO A 79 -2.98 -4.94 10.79
C PRO A 79 -4.16 -5.11 9.82
N ALA A 80 -5.23 -5.75 10.30
CA ALA A 80 -6.52 -5.68 9.64
C ALA A 80 -7.04 -4.24 9.67
N LEU A 81 -7.57 -3.77 8.54
CA LEU A 81 -8.18 -2.45 8.41
C LEU A 81 -9.64 -2.42 8.89
N LYS A 82 -10.24 -3.59 9.14
CA LYS A 82 -11.61 -3.74 9.64
C LYS A 82 -11.73 -3.02 11.00
N ASN A 83 -12.71 -2.11 11.11
CA ASN A 83 -12.99 -1.24 12.27
C ASN A 83 -12.13 0.03 12.43
N GLN A 84 -11.32 0.41 11.44
CA GLN A 84 -10.58 1.68 11.47
C GLN A 84 -11.51 2.85 11.15
N MET A 85 -11.68 3.80 12.09
CA MET A 85 -12.41 5.05 11.81
C MET A 85 -11.65 5.88 10.77
N ARG A 86 -12.37 6.32 9.72
CA ARG A 86 -11.82 7.19 8.65
C ARG A 86 -11.08 8.38 9.26
N GLY A 87 -9.83 8.61 8.84
CA GLY A 87 -9.05 9.81 9.17
C GLY A 87 -8.60 9.97 10.63
N SER A 88 -8.78 8.97 11.51
CA SER A 88 -8.45 9.10 12.93
C SER A 88 -7.13 8.44 13.34
N LEU A 89 -6.54 7.57 12.52
CA LEU A 89 -5.35 6.81 12.88
C LEU A 89 -4.24 6.97 11.83
N LEU A 90 -3.18 7.65 12.24
CA LEU A 90 -1.90 7.68 11.54
C LEU A 90 -1.04 6.52 12.06
N TYR A 91 -0.78 5.54 11.21
CA TYR A 91 0.07 4.41 11.51
C TYR A 91 1.52 4.79 11.27
N LYS A 92 2.36 4.62 12.30
CA LYS A 92 3.80 4.86 12.20
C LYS A 92 4.51 3.55 11.91
N ALA A 93 5.43 3.58 10.96
CA ALA A 93 6.31 2.49 10.62
C ALA A 93 7.74 3.02 10.43
N ASP A 94 8.70 2.13 10.20
CA ASP A 94 10.08 2.52 9.95
C ASP A 94 10.14 3.41 8.71
N GLY A 95 10.72 4.61 8.86
CA GLY A 95 10.91 5.59 7.79
C GLY A 95 9.64 6.14 7.12
N CYS A 96 8.45 5.77 7.57
CA CYS A 96 7.21 6.28 7.01
C CYS A 96 6.03 6.31 8.00
N ALA A 97 4.94 6.93 7.58
CA ALA A 97 3.63 6.84 8.17
C ALA A 97 2.60 6.58 7.08
N TRP A 98 1.43 6.09 7.45
CA TRP A 98 0.32 5.96 6.52
C TRP A 98 -1.02 6.06 7.23
N GLU A 99 -2.07 6.43 6.51
CA GLU A 99 -3.43 6.55 7.03
C GLU A 99 -4.46 6.00 6.04
N VAL A 100 -5.56 5.48 6.56
CA VAL A 100 -6.72 5.08 5.75
C VAL A 100 -7.57 6.33 5.47
N VAL A 101 -7.63 6.73 4.21
CA VAL A 101 -8.43 7.88 3.73
C VAL A 101 -9.87 7.46 3.46
N SER A 102 -10.07 6.29 2.85
CA SER A 102 -11.37 5.71 2.57
C SER A 102 -11.29 4.20 2.72
N LEU A 103 -12.32 3.63 3.32
CA LEU A 103 -12.56 2.19 3.38
C LEU A 103 -14.04 2.00 3.10
N ASP A 104 -14.34 1.19 2.09
CA ASP A 104 -15.65 0.65 1.79
C ASP A 104 -15.53 -0.84 1.43
N SER A 105 -16.63 -1.48 1.05
CA SER A 105 -16.66 -2.93 0.78
C SER A 105 -15.80 -3.34 -0.42
N GLU A 106 -15.49 -2.40 -1.32
CA GLU A 106 -14.82 -2.67 -2.59
C GLU A 106 -13.52 -1.88 -2.74
N HIS A 107 -13.28 -0.85 -1.93
CA HIS A 107 -12.17 0.06 -2.10
C HIS A 107 -11.49 0.39 -0.77
N VAL A 108 -10.17 0.34 -0.81
CA VAL A 108 -9.29 0.71 0.28
C VAL A 108 -8.37 1.78 -0.23
N VAL A 109 -8.48 3.00 0.29
CA VAL A 109 -7.59 4.12 -0.05
C VAL A 109 -6.66 4.42 1.10
N VAL A 110 -5.37 4.26 0.89
CA VAL A 110 -4.33 4.57 1.87
C VAL A 110 -3.41 5.66 1.35
N ARG A 111 -3.14 6.67 2.19
CA ARG A 111 -2.12 7.70 1.95
C ARG A 111 -0.85 7.38 2.73
N ILE A 112 0.31 7.62 2.13
CA ILE A 112 1.62 7.33 2.72
C ILE A 112 2.41 8.63 2.90
N TYR A 113 3.25 8.67 3.91
CA TYR A 113 4.16 9.76 4.23
C TYR A 113 5.53 9.15 4.45
N VAL A 114 6.50 9.42 3.57
CA VAL A 114 7.87 8.92 3.78
C VAL A 114 8.66 10.03 4.49
N TYR A 115 9.41 9.68 5.54
CA TYR A 115 10.18 10.66 6.30
C TYR A 115 11.51 10.98 5.58
N GLY A 116 11.93 12.24 5.61
CA GLY A 116 13.18 12.67 4.96
C GLY A 116 13.11 12.77 3.43
N SER A 117 11.98 12.38 2.83
CA SER A 117 11.57 12.71 1.47
C SER A 117 10.23 13.45 1.50
N GLU A 118 9.90 14.20 0.46
CA GLU A 118 8.63 14.93 0.43
C GLU A 118 7.42 13.97 0.41
N PRO A 119 6.30 14.26 1.09
CA PRO A 119 5.20 13.30 1.28
C PRO A 119 4.51 12.90 -0.04
N SER A 120 4.35 11.59 -0.27
CA SER A 120 3.70 11.03 -1.48
C SER A 120 2.28 10.51 -1.22
N LYS A 121 1.27 11.13 -1.83
CA LYS A 121 -0.11 10.64 -1.73
C LYS A 121 -0.31 9.39 -2.59
N VAL A 122 -0.10 8.21 -2.01
CA VAL A 122 -0.64 6.98 -2.60
C VAL A 122 -2.16 7.01 -2.44
N GLN A 123 -2.88 6.53 -3.45
CA GLN A 123 -4.30 6.17 -3.36
C GLN A 123 -4.33 4.74 -3.88
N ILE A 124 -4.79 3.80 -3.07
CA ILE A 124 -5.09 2.46 -3.56
C ILE A 124 -6.54 2.54 -4.04
N LEU A 125 -6.81 2.23 -5.30
CA LEU A 125 -8.17 2.24 -5.84
C LEU A 125 -8.42 1.14 -6.86
N ASN A 126 -9.55 0.48 -6.63
CA ASN A 126 -10.50 -0.12 -7.56
C ASN A 126 -10.42 -1.62 -7.88
N PHE A 127 -11.57 -2.29 -7.70
CA PHE A 127 -11.88 -3.66 -8.08
C PHE A 127 -13.27 -3.66 -8.72
N GLN A 128 -13.39 -4.24 -9.92
CA GLN A 128 -14.65 -4.78 -10.46
C GLN A 128 -14.46 -6.29 -10.66
#